data_AF-A0A959FAI8-F1
#
_entry.id   AF-A0A959FAI8-F1
#
_cell.length_a   1.000
_cell.length_b   1.000
_cell.length_c   1.000
_cell.angle_alpha   90.00
_cell.angle_beta   90.00
_cell.angle_gamma   90.00
#
_symmetry.space_group_name_H-M   'P 1'
#
loop_
_entity.id
_entity.type
_entity.pdbx_description
1 polymer ?
#
loop_
_entity_poly.entity_id
_entity_poly.type
_entity_poly.pdbx_seq_one_letter_code
_entity_poly.pdbx_strand_id
1 'polypeptide(L)'
;MWSSYQKWDSDIPGLKVTFQDTVLYATNVPHFGYKVALQDRHLVVTEWNDVYYFVRDGEGWRARQVIHSTSTTGAVTDIDLDGNTLCIGYNIGAFGGHGSGRFGASVALSDDRAVISADMKQKVFIYPLYGE
;
A
#
# COMPACT_ATOMS: atom_id res chain seq x y z
N MET A 1 30.97 15.25 -7.56
CA MET A 1 29.86 16.20 -7.73
C MET A 1 28.60 15.35 -7.82
N TRP A 2 27.86 15.21 -6.72
CA TRP A 2 26.65 14.38 -6.68
C TRP A 2 25.48 15.28 -7.07
N SER A 3 24.96 15.12 -8.29
CA SER A 3 23.74 15.82 -8.71
C SER A 3 22.54 15.02 -8.21
N SER A 4 21.84 15.55 -7.21
CA SER A 4 20.53 15.04 -6.81
C SER A 4 19.54 15.25 -7.96
N TYR A 5 19.19 14.18 -8.65
CA TYR A 5 18.22 14.19 -9.75
C TYR A 5 16.80 14.25 -9.17
N GLN A 6 16.21 15.45 -9.10
CA GLN A 6 14.79 15.63 -8.78
C GLN A 6 13.98 15.60 -10.07
N LYS A 7 13.37 14.45 -10.36
CA LYS A 7 12.32 14.36 -11.38
C LYS A 7 10.97 14.27 -10.69
N TRP A 8 10.16 15.32 -10.88
CA TRP A 8 8.80 15.42 -10.38
C TRP A 8 7.85 14.86 -11.44
N ASP A 9 7.55 13.55 -11.37
CA ASP A 9 6.51 12.92 -12.18
C ASP A 9 5.54 12.20 -11.23
N SER A 10 4.66 12.96 -10.58
CA SER A 10 3.43 12.39 -10.05
C SER A 10 2.26 13.23 -10.55
N ASP A 11 1.49 12.66 -11.49
CA ASP A 11 0.19 13.18 -11.97
C ASP A 11 -0.91 13.15 -10.88
N ILE A 12 -0.52 12.96 -9.62
CA ILE A 12 -1.38 12.83 -8.45
C ILE A 12 -1.35 14.17 -7.71
N PRO A 13 -2.43 14.96 -7.74
CA PRO A 13 -2.50 16.23 -7.05
C PRO A 13 -2.18 16.08 -5.56
N GLY A 14 -1.25 16.90 -5.05
CA GLY A 14 -0.91 16.94 -3.62
C GLY A 14 0.17 15.95 -3.17
N LEU A 15 0.47 14.91 -3.96
CA LEU A 15 1.61 14.03 -3.69
C LEU A 15 2.88 14.63 -4.27
N LYS A 16 3.84 14.96 -3.41
CA LYS A 16 5.18 15.39 -3.81
C LYS A 16 6.19 14.36 -3.34
N VAL A 17 6.61 13.51 -4.26
CA VAL A 17 7.57 12.44 -4.00
C VAL A 17 8.90 12.78 -4.63
N THR A 18 9.99 12.56 -3.89
CA THR A 18 11.35 12.73 -4.38
C THR A 18 12.13 11.45 -4.10
N PHE A 19 12.89 11.00 -5.09
CA PHE A 19 13.87 9.94 -4.90
C PHE A 19 15.25 10.57 -4.78
N GLN A 20 15.93 10.33 -3.67
CA GLN A 20 17.32 10.74 -3.47
C GLN A 20 18.12 9.50 -3.08
N ASP A 21 19.06 9.13 -3.94
CA ASP A 21 19.88 7.92 -3.86
C ASP A 21 19.04 6.63 -3.78
N THR A 22 18.84 6.08 -2.60
CA THR A 22 18.04 4.87 -2.35
C THR A 22 16.77 5.16 -1.53
N VAL A 23 16.46 6.44 -1.29
CA VAL A 23 15.38 6.84 -0.37
C VAL A 23 14.26 7.55 -1.14
N LEU A 24 13.04 7.08 -0.92
CA LEU A 24 11.81 7.68 -1.41
C LEU A 24 11.20 8.57 -0.31
N TYR A 25 11.14 9.88 -0.56
CA TYR A 25 10.55 10.86 0.33
C TYR A 25 9.19 11.29 -0.20
N ALA A 26 8.19 11.39 0.67
CA ALA A 26 6.97 12.14 0.39
C ALA A 26 6.86 13.34 1.33
N THR A 27 6.48 14.50 0.81
CA THR A 27 6.30 15.72 1.61
C THR A 27 4.81 15.96 1.88
N ASN A 28 4.48 16.39 3.10
CA ASN A 28 3.10 16.63 3.56
C ASN A 28 2.16 15.41 3.47
N VAL A 29 2.73 14.20 3.51
CA VAL A 29 1.99 12.93 3.55
C VAL A 29 2.31 12.26 4.89
N PRO A 30 1.53 12.53 5.95
CA PRO A 30 1.83 12.00 7.28
C PRO A 30 1.78 10.47 7.25
N HIS A 31 2.69 9.78 7.92
CA HIS A 31 2.74 8.30 7.90
C HIS A 31 2.95 7.67 6.52
N PHE A 32 3.49 8.40 5.53
CA PHE A 32 3.99 7.78 4.31
C PHE A 32 5.02 6.69 4.64
N GLY A 33 4.89 5.53 4.01
CA GLY A 33 5.74 4.37 4.34
C GLY A 33 5.21 3.54 5.50
N TYR A 34 3.95 3.72 5.92
CA TYR A 34 3.37 2.96 7.02
C TYR A 34 3.37 1.44 6.77
N LYS A 35 3.11 1.06 5.51
CA LYS A 35 3.34 -0.27 4.96
C LYS A 35 3.94 -0.13 3.57
N VAL A 36 4.77 -1.09 3.20
CA VAL A 36 5.42 -1.14 1.89
C VAL A 36 5.39 -2.57 1.37
N ALA A 37 5.14 -2.72 0.07
CA ALA A 37 5.30 -3.98 -0.65
C ALA A 37 6.13 -3.70 -1.91
N LEU A 38 7.11 -4.56 -2.18
CA LEU A 38 8.03 -4.42 -3.31
C LEU A 38 8.15 -5.76 -4.03
N GLN A 39 7.83 -5.75 -5.32
CA GLN A 39 8.07 -6.88 -6.21
C GLN A 39 8.62 -6.37 -7.54
N ASP A 40 9.80 -6.84 -7.92
CA ASP A 40 10.51 -6.44 -9.15
C ASP A 40 10.62 -4.91 -9.30
N ARG A 41 9.79 -4.34 -10.18
CA ARG A 41 9.75 -2.92 -10.52
C ARG A 41 8.49 -2.24 -9.98
N HIS A 42 7.76 -2.88 -9.08
CA HIS A 42 6.50 -2.42 -8.53
C HIS A 42 6.66 -2.19 -7.04
N LEU A 43 6.43 -0.95 -6.62
CA LEU A 43 6.48 -0.54 -5.22
C LEU A 43 5.11 0.00 -4.84
N VAL A 44 4.52 -0.55 -3.79
CA VAL A 44 3.33 -0.04 -3.16
C VAL A 44 3.71 0.56 -1.82
N VAL A 45 3.31 1.79 -1.57
CA VAL A 45 3.54 2.48 -0.30
C VAL A 45 2.22 3.00 0.21
N THR A 46 1.97 2.85 1.50
CA THR A 46 0.75 3.39 2.11
C THR A 46 1.01 4.66 2.89
N GLU A 47 0.02 5.53 2.88
CA GLU A 47 -0.30 6.46 3.96
C GLU A 47 -1.58 5.95 4.63
N TRP A 48 -1.88 6.38 5.87
CA TRP A 48 -3.04 5.94 6.65
C TRP A 48 -4.25 5.48 5.84
N ASN A 49 -4.72 6.29 4.88
CA ASN A 49 -5.89 5.97 4.06
C ASN A 49 -5.59 5.71 2.59
N ASP A 50 -4.42 6.12 2.14
CA ASP A 50 -4.07 6.10 0.73
C ASP A 50 -3.03 5.02 0.41
N VAL A 51 -3.19 4.40 -0.75
CA VAL A 51 -2.22 3.45 -1.29
C VAL A 51 -1.63 4.01 -2.57
N TYR A 52 -0.33 4.28 -2.55
CA TYR A 52 0.43 4.81 -3.67
C TYR A 52 1.13 3.67 -4.40
N TYR A 53 0.90 3.58 -5.70
CA TYR A 53 1.56 2.62 -6.57
C TYR A 53 2.63 3.32 -7.41
N PHE A 54 3.85 2.79 -7.34
CA PHE A 54 5.01 3.26 -8.07
C PHE A 54 5.53 2.16 -8.98
N VAL A 55 6.01 2.58 -10.15
CA VAL A 55 6.73 1.71 -11.08
C VAL A 55 8.13 2.25 -11.30
N ARG A 56 9.12 1.36 -11.27
CA ARG A 56 10.49 1.68 -11.65
C ARG A 56 10.62 1.61 -13.16
N ASP A 57 10.78 2.77 -13.80
CA ASP A 57 11.09 2.87 -15.22
C ASP A 57 12.49 3.45 -15.43
N GLY A 58 13.32 2.73 -16.18
CA GLY A 58 14.72 3.11 -16.43
C GLY A 58 15.49 3.41 -15.14
N GLU A 59 15.81 4.70 -14.94
CA GLU A 59 16.68 5.19 -13.88
C GLU A 59 15.97 5.52 -12.56
N GLY A 60 14.63 5.48 -12.49
CA GLY A 60 13.92 5.96 -11.29
C GLY A 60 12.54 5.37 -11.06
N TRP A 61 11.98 5.71 -9.89
CA TRP A 61 10.61 5.40 -9.50
C TRP A 61 9.66 6.53 -9.95
N ARG A 62 8.50 6.15 -10.47
CA ARG A 62 7.42 7.10 -10.79
C ARG A 62 6.10 6.65 -10.19
N ALA A 63 5.35 7.61 -9.64
CA ALA A 63 4.02 7.32 -9.15
C ALA A 63 3.08 7.10 -10.34
N ARG A 64 2.28 6.04 -10.31
CA ARG A 64 1.36 5.65 -11.37
C ARG A 64 -0.10 5.77 -10.97
N GLN A 65 -0.41 5.51 -9.71
CA GLN A 65 -1.79 5.51 -9.23
C GLN A 65 -1.84 5.78 -7.72
N VAL A 66 -2.96 6.34 -7.28
CA VAL A 66 -3.38 6.30 -5.88
C VAL A 66 -4.73 5.64 -5.77
N ILE A 67 -4.87 4.79 -4.76
CA ILE A 67 -6.15 4.27 -4.31
C ILE A 67 -6.48 5.02 -3.02
N HIS A 68 -7.50 5.86 -3.09
CA HIS A 68 -8.00 6.59 -1.93
C HIS A 68 -9.11 5.79 -1.25
N SER A 69 -9.05 5.68 0.07
CA SER A 69 -10.22 5.27 0.82
C SER A 69 -11.30 6.36 0.76
N THR A 70 -12.55 5.95 0.56
CA THR A 70 -13.71 6.83 0.72
C THR A 70 -14.15 6.98 2.18
N SER A 71 -13.56 6.18 3.09
CA SER A 71 -13.81 6.25 4.52
C SER A 71 -12.82 7.22 5.18
N THR A 72 -13.34 8.13 6.00
CA THR A 72 -12.53 9.06 6.80
C THR A 72 -12.11 8.49 8.16
N THR A 73 -12.58 7.28 8.50
CA THR A 73 -12.40 6.68 9.84
C THR A 73 -11.67 5.35 9.82
N GLY A 74 -11.32 4.87 8.62
CA GLY A 74 -10.52 3.66 8.47
C GLY A 74 -9.03 3.93 8.38
N ALA A 75 -8.26 2.86 8.30
CA ALA A 75 -6.85 2.90 7.96
C ALA A 75 -6.42 1.60 7.28
N VAL A 76 -5.44 1.70 6.38
CA VAL A 76 -4.72 0.54 5.84
C VAL A 76 -3.96 -0.12 6.99
N THR A 77 -4.21 -1.40 7.21
CA THR A 77 -3.58 -2.19 8.28
C THR A 77 -2.40 -3.00 7.78
N ASP A 78 -2.48 -3.51 6.56
CA ASP A 78 -1.42 -4.31 5.93
C ASP A 78 -1.59 -4.34 4.41
N ILE A 79 -0.53 -4.67 3.68
CA ILE A 79 -0.57 -4.85 2.22
C ILE A 79 0.33 -6.01 1.81
N ASP A 80 -0.03 -6.67 0.72
CA ASP A 80 0.87 -7.58 0.03
C ASP A 80 0.65 -7.51 -1.50
N LEU A 81 1.72 -7.77 -2.24
CA LEU A 81 1.76 -7.67 -3.70
C LEU A 81 2.32 -8.98 -4.25
N ASP A 82 1.54 -9.63 -5.13
CA ASP A 82 1.99 -10.81 -5.88
C ASP A 82 1.57 -10.69 -7.36
N GLY A 83 2.56 -10.46 -8.21
CA GLY A 83 2.42 -10.26 -9.65
C GLY A 83 1.54 -9.05 -9.94
N ASN A 84 0.35 -9.30 -10.49
CA ASN A 84 -0.63 -8.27 -10.81
C ASN A 84 -1.71 -8.11 -9.72
N THR A 85 -1.59 -8.83 -8.60
CA THR A 85 -2.57 -8.81 -7.52
C THR A 85 -2.04 -8.02 -6.34
N LEU A 86 -2.81 -7.02 -5.89
CA LEU A 86 -2.57 -6.28 -4.67
C LEU A 86 -3.65 -6.63 -3.64
N CYS A 87 -3.24 -7.12 -2.48
CA CYS A 87 -4.12 -7.33 -1.34
C CYS A 87 -3.94 -6.16 -0.36
N ILE A 88 -5.06 -5.59 0.09
CA ILE A 88 -5.06 -4.48 1.04
C ILE A 88 -5.93 -4.87 2.23
N GLY A 89 -5.29 -5.01 3.38
CA GLY A 89 -5.97 -5.03 4.66
C GLY A 89 -6.44 -3.63 5.01
N TYR A 90 -7.74 -3.44 5.20
CA TYR A 90 -8.31 -2.15 5.55
C TYR A 90 -9.27 -2.30 6.73
N ASN A 91 -9.07 -1.52 7.78
CA ASN A 91 -9.91 -1.54 8.95
C ASN A 91 -10.70 -0.24 9.06
N ILE A 92 -12.03 -0.32 8.95
CA ILE A 92 -12.96 0.79 9.21
C ILE A 92 -13.18 0.86 10.73
N GLY A 93 -12.27 1.51 11.44
CA GLY A 93 -12.48 1.89 12.83
C GLY A 93 -11.33 1.56 13.77
N ALA A 94 -10.53 2.58 14.08
CA ALA A 94 -9.92 2.72 15.39
C ALA A 94 -10.95 3.08 16.49
N PHE A 95 -12.19 3.47 16.10
CA PHE A 95 -13.20 4.03 17.02
C PHE A 95 -14.66 3.56 16.80
N GLY A 96 -14.91 2.56 15.93
CA GLY A 96 -16.27 2.10 15.61
C GLY A 96 -16.51 0.62 15.93
N GLY A 97 -16.98 0.35 17.15
CA GLY A 97 -17.52 -0.92 17.68
C GLY A 97 -17.43 -2.22 16.85
N HIS A 98 -16.59 -3.15 17.32
CA HIS A 98 -16.80 -4.61 17.46
C HIS A 98 -17.53 -5.47 16.38
N GLY A 99 -17.63 -5.05 15.12
CA GLY A 99 -18.28 -5.84 14.07
C GLY A 99 -17.38 -6.85 13.35
N SER A 100 -16.24 -6.40 12.81
CA SER A 100 -15.41 -7.19 11.88
C SER A 100 -14.31 -8.03 12.54
N GLY A 101 -14.08 -7.83 13.84
CA GLY A 101 -12.92 -8.35 14.58
C GLY A 101 -11.58 -8.17 13.85
N ARG A 102 -11.44 -6.98 13.23
CA ARG A 102 -10.25 -6.54 12.47
C ARG A 102 -9.85 -7.52 11.37
N PHE A 103 -10.82 -8.00 10.61
CA PHE A 103 -10.55 -8.65 9.33
C PHE A 103 -9.63 -7.77 8.47
N GLY A 104 -8.58 -8.36 7.90
CA GLY A 104 -7.54 -7.61 7.19
C GLY A 104 -6.44 -7.06 8.11
N ALA A 105 -6.39 -7.42 9.39
CA ALA A 105 -5.34 -6.97 10.31
C ALA A 105 -3.93 -7.27 9.79
N SER A 106 -3.77 -8.41 9.13
CA SER A 106 -2.63 -8.76 8.29
C SER A 106 -3.11 -9.56 7.08
N VAL A 107 -2.43 -9.35 5.95
CA VAL A 107 -2.70 -10.02 4.67
C VAL A 107 -1.43 -10.60 4.08
N ALA A 108 -1.56 -11.69 3.35
CA ALA A 108 -0.50 -12.24 2.53
C ALA A 108 -1.08 -12.83 1.24
N LEU A 109 -0.31 -12.77 0.17
CA LEU A 109 -0.59 -13.39 -1.12
C LEU A 109 0.41 -14.52 -1.36
N SER A 110 -0.05 -15.55 -2.06
CA SER A 110 0.78 -16.65 -2.53
C SER A 110 0.11 -17.25 -3.75
N ASP A 111 0.69 -17.04 -4.93
CA ASP A 111 0.27 -17.60 -6.21
C ASP A 111 -1.25 -17.46 -6.46
N ASP A 112 -2.03 -18.46 -6.06
CA ASP A 112 -3.47 -18.56 -6.27
C ASP A 112 -4.30 -18.35 -4.98
N ARG A 113 -3.70 -17.88 -3.88
CA ARG A 113 -4.37 -17.67 -2.59
C ARG A 113 -4.07 -16.32 -1.97
N ALA A 114 -5.08 -15.79 -1.28
CA ALA A 114 -4.94 -14.74 -0.28
C ALA A 114 -5.17 -15.33 1.12
N VAL A 115 -4.29 -15.00 2.06
CA VAL A 115 -4.43 -15.32 3.49
C VAL A 115 -4.74 -14.03 4.23
N ILE A 116 -5.86 -14.00 4.96
CA ILE A 116 -6.34 -12.79 5.65
C ILE A 116 -6.64 -13.14 7.10
N SER A 117 -6.03 -12.41 8.03
CA SER A 117 -6.28 -12.57 9.45
C SER A 117 -7.42 -11.68 9.96
N ALA A 118 -8.11 -12.15 10.99
CA ALA A 118 -9.02 -11.37 11.84
C ALA A 118 -8.62 -11.60 13.30
N ASP A 119 -7.71 -10.78 13.82
CA ASP A 119 -7.01 -11.02 15.08
C ASP A 119 -7.97 -11.08 16.29
N MET A 120 -8.97 -10.20 16.35
CA MET A 120 -9.97 -10.17 17.43
C MET A 120 -11.02 -11.28 17.33
N LYS A 121 -11.06 -12.02 16.21
CA LYS A 121 -11.85 -13.26 16.12
C LYS A 121 -11.00 -14.52 16.23
N GLN A 122 -9.67 -14.40 16.31
CA GLN A 122 -8.75 -15.53 16.26
C GLN A 122 -9.00 -16.42 15.04
N LYS A 123 -9.28 -15.79 13.90
CA LYS A 123 -9.56 -16.48 12.63
C LYS A 123 -8.54 -16.10 11.57
N VAL A 124 -8.26 -17.06 10.69
CA VAL A 124 -7.54 -16.86 9.44
C VAL A 124 -8.43 -17.37 8.32
N PHE A 125 -8.55 -16.58 7.27
CA PHE A 125 -9.33 -16.88 6.08
C PHE A 125 -8.37 -17.09 4.92
N ILE A 126 -8.62 -18.12 4.13
CA ILE A 126 -7.86 -18.42 2.92
C ILE A 126 -8.84 -18.34 1.76
N TYR A 127 -8.59 -17.41 0.84
CA TYR A 127 -9.41 -17.21 -0.34
C TYR A 127 -8.64 -17.63 -1.59
N PRO A 128 -9.25 -18.37 -2.53
CA PRO A 128 -8.71 -18.46 -3.87
C PRO A 128 -8.71 -17.07 -4.53
N LEU A 129 -7.58 -16.70 -5.13
CA LEU A 129 -7.53 -15.59 -6.06
C LEU A 129 -8.14 -16.07 -7.36
N TYR A 130 -9.19 -15.37 -7.83
CA TYR A 130 -9.77 -15.68 -9.11
C TYR A 130 -8.94 -14.99 -10.20
N GLY A 131 -8.15 -15.80 -10.92
CA GLY A 131 -7.38 -15.40 -12.09
C GLY A 131 -7.19 -16.60 -13.01
N GLU A 132 -8.13 -16.75 -13.96
CA GLU A 132 -8.25 -17.75 -15.04
C GLU A 132 -8.14 -19.25 -14.69
#